data_AF-A0A0V0QQM3-F1
#
_entry.id   AF-A0A0V0QQM3-F1
#
_cell.length_a   1.000
_cell.length_b   1.000
_cell.length_c   1.000
_cell.angle_alpha   90.00
_cell.angle_beta   90.00
_cell.angle_gamma   90.00
#
_symmetry.space_group_name_H-M   'P 1'
#
loop_
_entity.id
_entity.type
_entity.pdbx_description
1 polymer ?
#
loop_
_entity_poly.entity_id
_entity_poly.type
_entity_poly.pdbx_seq_one_letter_code
_entity_poly.pdbx_strand_id
1 'polypeptide(L)'
;MNNSGDLNKIINTEDENLQNIQNQPKKYNMNLCCCCIPIKIVLIIFFIISIAEFILSLIYHHYIGLIFSIILLIIGSLEFLTVIGKIKQVKQNLKFYYILRVVFITIAVFVSIFVIIRFASLSNAFSDTAFPITCPENSKKCVRVAQNNSYRNKDLQPMLISTSKNQMQEFTEKYIDDQSGMWVVNSENQDDQNENCFVFSRYVTTFWGFINDFSVDFCCQNGQSLVQTQCMSVLGSDDFNVNYDITEDFYKYLEKNKGQLKDETC
;
A
#
# COMPACT_ATOMS: atom_id res chain seq x y z
N MET A 1 79.77 12.23 50.44
CA MET A 1 78.31 12.10 50.63
C MET A 1 77.66 13.34 50.06
N ASN A 2 76.94 13.22 48.94
CA ASN A 2 75.86 14.11 48.46
C ASN A 2 75.57 13.76 47.00
N ASN A 3 74.58 12.90 46.78
CA ASN A 3 73.96 12.68 45.46
C ASN A 3 72.54 12.12 45.64
N SER A 4 71.68 12.90 46.28
CA SER A 4 70.27 12.58 46.55
C SER A 4 69.30 13.60 45.93
N GLY A 5 69.79 14.52 45.09
CA GLY A 5 68.99 15.64 44.55
C GLY A 5 68.31 15.37 43.20
N ASP A 6 68.81 14.44 42.40
CA ASP A 6 68.39 14.31 40.99
C ASP A 6 67.27 13.29 40.74
N LEU A 7 66.98 12.38 41.68
CA LEU A 7 65.96 11.34 41.43
C LEU A 7 64.52 11.87 41.50
N ASN A 8 64.25 12.88 42.33
CA ASN A 8 62.90 13.42 42.51
C ASN A 8 62.43 14.29 41.33
N LYS A 9 63.35 14.76 40.48
CA LYS A 9 62.98 15.56 39.30
C LYS A 9 62.52 14.70 38.13
N ILE A 10 63.04 13.47 38.03
CA ILE A 10 62.70 12.55 36.93
C ILE A 10 61.29 11.98 37.14
N ILE A 11 60.92 11.62 38.37
CA ILE A 11 59.62 11.00 38.69
C ILE A 11 58.45 11.95 38.40
N ASN A 12 58.58 13.24 38.73
CA ASN A 12 57.50 14.21 38.49
C ASN A 12 57.25 14.51 37.00
N THR A 13 58.20 14.21 36.10
CA THR A 13 58.05 14.53 34.66
C THR A 13 57.37 13.40 33.87
N GLU A 14 57.38 12.17 34.40
CA GLU A 14 56.68 11.04 33.77
C GLU A 14 55.18 11.04 34.09
N ASP A 15 54.79 11.43 35.31
CA ASP A 15 53.37 11.46 35.71
C ASP A 15 52.56 12.58 35.01
N GLU A 16 53.17 13.74 34.74
CA GLU A 16 52.50 14.82 33.98
C GLU A 16 52.30 14.44 32.49
N ASN A 17 53.19 13.65 31.91
CA ASN A 17 53.04 13.17 30.53
C ASN A 17 51.96 12.07 30.40
N LEU A 18 51.80 11.23 31.42
CA LEU A 18 50.75 10.20 31.44
C LEU A 18 49.34 10.78 31.58
N GLN A 19 49.17 11.88 32.33
CA GLN A 19 47.87 12.57 32.43
C GLN A 19 47.47 13.30 31.14
N ASN A 20 48.44 13.76 30.34
CA ASN A 20 48.15 14.46 29.08
C ASN A 20 47.71 13.51 27.95
N ILE A 21 48.05 12.22 28.04
CA ILE A 21 47.66 11.20 27.05
C ILE A 21 46.20 10.74 27.25
N GLN A 22 45.66 10.80 28.48
CA GLN A 22 44.29 10.36 28.75
C GLN A 22 43.20 11.36 28.33
N ASN A 23 43.55 12.62 28.03
CA ASN A 23 42.59 13.67 27.66
C ASN A 23 42.51 13.96 26.15
N GLN A 24 43.23 13.23 25.30
CA GLN A 24 43.01 13.37 23.87
C GLN A 24 41.75 12.59 23.47
N PRO A 25 40.72 13.25 22.90
CA PRO A 25 39.55 12.56 22.40
C PRO A 25 40.02 11.54 21.37
N LYS A 26 39.82 10.25 21.65
CA LYS A 26 40.13 9.17 20.72
C LYS A 26 39.45 9.50 19.39
N LYS A 27 40.26 9.97 18.44
CA LYS A 27 39.85 10.23 17.07
C LYS A 27 39.69 8.85 16.45
N TYR A 28 38.50 8.26 16.64
CA TYR A 28 38.13 7.03 15.96
C TYR A 28 38.12 7.36 14.47
N ASN A 29 39.23 7.05 13.79
CA ASN A 29 39.29 6.96 12.34
C ASN A 29 38.43 5.75 11.96
N MET A 30 37.14 6.03 11.84
CA MET A 30 36.15 5.13 11.29
C MET A 30 36.44 5.04 9.79
N ASN A 31 37.47 4.27 9.44
CA ASN A 31 37.78 3.93 8.07
C ASN A 31 36.55 3.24 7.49
N LEU A 32 35.98 3.94 6.52
CA LEU A 32 34.69 3.77 5.92
C LEU A 32 34.63 2.40 5.24
N CYS A 33 33.90 1.46 5.86
CA CYS A 33 33.36 0.32 5.14
C CYS A 33 32.30 0.87 4.17
N CYS A 34 32.40 0.55 2.88
CA CYS A 34 31.60 1.08 1.76
C CYS A 34 30.08 0.74 1.79
N CYS A 35 29.40 0.80 2.93
CA CYS A 35 27.95 0.51 3.02
C CYS A 35 27.13 1.53 3.82
N CYS A 36 27.73 2.58 4.39
CA CYS A 36 26.98 3.54 5.21
C CYS A 36 26.45 4.70 4.35
N ILE A 37 25.23 4.57 3.83
CA ILE A 37 24.49 5.72 3.26
C ILE A 37 24.41 6.81 4.35
N PRO A 38 24.86 8.06 4.08
CA PRO A 38 24.74 9.15 5.04
C PRO A 38 23.31 9.28 5.56
N ILE A 39 23.13 9.38 6.87
CA ILE A 39 21.80 9.45 7.50
C ILE A 39 20.93 10.57 6.90
N LYS A 40 21.54 11.68 6.49
CA LYS A 40 20.84 12.78 5.80
C LYS A 40 20.16 12.31 4.52
N ILE A 41 20.83 11.47 3.73
CA ILE A 41 20.30 10.91 2.49
C ILE A 41 19.14 9.96 2.81
N VAL A 42 19.27 9.10 3.83
CA VAL A 42 18.19 8.20 4.27
C VAL A 42 16.95 8.99 4.69
N LEU A 43 17.11 10.06 5.47
CA LEU A 43 15.99 10.92 5.88
C LEU A 43 15.31 11.59 4.68
N ILE A 44 16.08 12.07 3.69
CA ILE A 44 15.53 12.65 2.47
C ILE A 44 14.75 11.60 1.67
N ILE A 45 15.29 10.39 1.51
CA ILE A 45 14.61 9.28 0.83
C ILE A 45 13.27 8.96 1.51
N PHE A 46 13.26 8.77 2.83
CA PHE A 46 12.02 8.48 3.56
C PHE A 46 11.03 9.63 3.51
N PHE A 47 11.49 10.88 3.50
CA PHE A 47 10.61 12.03 3.33
C PHE A 47 9.94 12.02 1.95
N ILE A 48 10.68 11.74 0.88
CA ILE A 48 10.14 11.61 -0.49
C ILE A 48 9.14 10.45 -0.57
N ILE A 49 9.49 9.28 -0.03
CA ILE A 49 8.60 8.12 0.04
C ILE A 49 7.31 8.45 0.78
N SER A 50 7.40 9.19 1.89
CA SER A 50 6.23 9.62 2.67
C SER A 50 5.32 10.58 1.91
N ILE A 51 5.87 11.49 1.10
CA ILE A 51 5.09 12.36 0.22
C ILE A 51 4.38 11.52 -0.85
N ALA A 52 5.11 10.58 -1.46
CA ALA A 52 4.54 9.70 -2.47
C ALA A 52 3.37 8.87 -1.90
N GLU A 53 3.55 8.22 -0.75
CA GLU A 53 2.47 7.45 -0.11
C GLU A 53 1.31 8.34 0.34
N PHE A 54 1.57 9.57 0.80
CA PHE A 54 0.51 10.53 1.11
C PHE A 54 -0.36 10.83 -0.11
N ILE A 55 0.26 11.15 -1.25
CA ILE A 55 -0.45 11.44 -2.51
C ILE A 55 -1.22 10.20 -2.99
N LEU A 56 -0.57 9.04 -3.02
CA LEU A 56 -1.20 7.78 -3.43
C LEU A 56 -2.35 7.41 -2.49
N SER A 57 -2.21 7.65 -1.18
CA SER A 57 -3.28 7.39 -0.21
C SER A 57 -4.49 8.29 -0.42
N LEU A 58 -4.29 9.55 -0.83
CA LEU A 58 -5.38 10.44 -1.19
C LEU A 58 -6.09 9.97 -2.47
N ILE A 59 -5.34 9.64 -3.52
CA ILE A 59 -5.89 9.20 -4.81
C ILE A 59 -6.73 7.92 -4.63
N TYR A 60 -6.21 6.96 -3.87
CA TYR A 60 -6.82 5.64 -3.72
C TYR A 60 -7.67 5.49 -2.45
N HIS A 61 -7.97 6.58 -1.75
CA HIS A 61 -8.72 6.59 -0.49
C HIS A 61 -8.20 5.60 0.57
N HIS A 62 -6.88 5.37 0.62
CA HIS A 62 -6.25 4.47 1.58
C HIS A 62 -6.00 5.19 2.92
N TYR A 63 -7.01 5.19 3.80
CA TYR A 63 -6.98 5.95 5.06
C TYR A 63 -5.81 5.58 5.99
N ILE A 64 -5.43 4.30 6.06
CA ILE A 64 -4.31 3.88 6.93
C ILE A 64 -2.98 4.44 6.39
N GLY A 65 -2.73 4.28 5.08
CA GLY A 65 -1.56 4.89 4.44
C GLY A 65 -1.50 6.40 4.62
N LEU A 66 -2.65 7.08 4.58
CA LEU A 66 -2.75 8.53 4.81
C LEU A 66 -2.30 8.91 6.23
N ILE A 67 -2.82 8.21 7.26
CA ILE A 67 -2.48 8.48 8.67
C ILE A 67 -0.97 8.27 8.90
N PHE A 68 -0.43 7.12 8.48
CA PHE A 68 0.99 6.83 8.67
C PHE A 68 1.89 7.83 7.93
N SER A 69 1.51 8.25 6.73
CA SER A 69 2.25 9.25 5.96
C SER A 69 2.23 10.62 6.64
N ILE A 70 1.09 11.07 7.19
CA ILE A 70 1.03 12.34 7.92
C ILE A 70 1.93 12.30 9.16
N ILE A 71 1.86 11.23 9.95
CA ILE A 71 2.71 11.05 11.14
C ILE A 71 4.19 11.08 10.74
N LEU A 72 4.55 10.38 9.65
CA LEU A 72 5.91 10.31 9.17
C LEU A 72 6.43 11.66 8.64
N LEU A 73 5.59 12.45 7.96
CA LEU A 73 5.92 13.81 7.52
C LEU A 73 6.17 14.75 8.70
N ILE A 74 5.36 14.66 9.76
CA ILE A 74 5.53 15.48 10.97
C ILE A 74 6.84 15.11 11.67
N ILE A 75 7.05 13.83 11.99
CA ILE A 75 8.25 13.37 12.71
C ILE A 75 9.50 13.58 11.85
N GLY A 76 9.42 13.29 10.54
CA GLY A 76 10.50 13.47 9.59
C GLY A 76 10.92 14.94 9.46
N SER A 77 9.97 15.87 9.48
CA SER A 77 10.26 17.32 9.48
C SER A 77 11.00 17.74 10.75
N LEU A 78 10.62 17.22 11.92
CA LEU A 78 11.31 17.49 13.19
C LEU A 78 12.74 16.93 13.19
N GLU A 79 12.95 15.71 12.70
CA GLU A 79 14.28 15.11 12.53
C GLU A 79 15.14 15.92 11.56
N PHE A 80 14.58 16.34 10.42
CA PHE A 80 15.27 17.16 9.44
C PHE A 80 15.75 18.51 10.02
N LEU A 81 14.87 19.20 10.76
CA LEU A 81 15.22 20.45 11.45
C LEU A 81 16.31 20.25 12.52
N THR A 82 16.27 19.12 13.23
CA THR A 82 17.28 18.74 14.22
C THR A 82 18.64 18.47 13.58
N VAL A 83 18.65 17.80 12.42
CA VAL A 83 19.86 17.46 11.66
C VAL A 83 20.53 18.68 11.01
N ILE A 84 19.74 19.68 10.58
CA ILE A 84 20.28 20.97 10.10
C ILE A 84 20.79 21.86 11.25
N GLY A 85 20.54 21.47 12.51
CA GLY A 85 21.01 22.20 13.68
C GLY A 85 20.15 23.41 14.05
N LYS A 86 18.94 23.51 13.47
CA LYS A 86 17.97 24.57 13.82
C LYS A 86 17.34 24.35 15.19
N ILE A 87 17.28 23.10 15.66
CA ILE A 87 16.71 22.74 16.96
C ILE A 87 17.78 22.09 17.82
N LYS A 88 18.36 22.87 18.77
CA LYS A 88 19.35 22.35 19.73
C LYS A 88 18.70 21.71 20.97
N GLN A 89 17.47 22.08 21.29
CA GLN A 89 16.80 21.75 22.56
C GLN A 89 16.37 20.26 22.64
N VAL A 90 16.02 19.63 21.52
CA VAL A 90 15.59 18.21 21.47
C VAL A 90 16.71 17.25 21.88
N LYS A 91 17.99 17.62 21.69
CA LYS A 91 19.14 16.78 22.05
C LYS A 91 19.42 16.72 23.57
N GLN A 92 18.74 17.53 24.39
CA GLN A 92 18.98 17.54 25.84
C GLN A 92 18.49 16.27 26.54
N ASN A 93 17.50 15.57 25.97
CA ASN A 93 17.05 14.27 26.48
C ASN A 93 17.39 13.16 25.48
N LEU A 94 18.62 12.64 25.59
CA LEU A 94 19.17 11.64 24.68
C LEU A 94 18.27 10.39 24.54
N LYS A 95 17.67 9.92 25.65
CA LYS A 95 16.76 8.76 25.64
C LYS A 95 15.52 9.02 24.80
N PHE A 96 14.89 10.18 24.96
CA PHE A 96 13.71 10.57 24.19
C PHE A 96 14.03 10.66 22.69
N TYR A 97 15.18 11.26 22.34
CA TYR A 97 15.62 11.35 20.95
C TYR A 97 15.79 9.97 20.29
N TYR A 98 16.41 9.00 20.99
CA TYR A 98 16.54 7.64 20.48
C TYR A 98 15.19 6.95 20.27
N ILE A 99 14.24 7.10 21.21
CA ILE A 99 12.90 6.53 21.08
C ILE A 99 12.18 7.11 19.85
N LEU A 100 12.17 8.44 19.71
CA LEU A 100 11.53 9.12 18.58
C LEU A 100 12.12 8.62 17.24
N ARG A 101 13.44 8.47 17.17
CA ARG A 101 14.12 8.00 15.97
C ARG A 101 13.83 6.55 15.63
N VAL A 102 13.73 5.66 16.62
CA VAL A 102 13.30 4.27 16.40
C VAL A 102 11.88 4.25 15.86
N VAL A 103 10.96 5.00 16.48
CA VAL A 103 9.56 5.12 16.01
C VAL A 103 9.52 5.65 14.57
N PHE A 104 10.28 6.70 14.26
CA PHE A 104 10.40 7.23 12.90
C PHE A 104 10.84 6.16 11.89
N ILE A 105 11.92 5.43 12.19
CA ILE A 105 12.44 4.39 11.29
C ILE A 105 11.41 3.27 11.11
N THR A 106 10.75 2.82 12.18
CA THR A 106 9.73 1.78 12.10
C THR A 106 8.56 2.20 11.21
N ILE A 107 8.05 3.42 11.39
CA ILE A 107 6.97 3.95 10.54
C ILE A 107 7.45 4.12 9.09
N ALA A 108 8.66 4.62 8.88
CA ALA A 108 9.24 4.80 7.55
C ALA A 108 9.35 3.48 6.78
N VAL A 109 9.79 2.40 7.45
CA VAL A 109 9.81 1.05 6.88
C VAL A 109 8.40 0.60 6.52
N PHE A 110 7.41 0.82 7.39
CA PHE A 110 6.03 0.44 7.14
C PHE A 110 5.42 1.18 5.93
N VAL A 111 5.62 2.50 5.85
CA VAL A 111 5.22 3.32 4.69
C VAL A 111 5.93 2.85 3.41
N SER A 112 7.20 2.48 3.51
CA SER A 112 7.95 1.95 2.35
C SER A 112 7.35 0.62 1.86
N ILE A 113 6.89 -0.24 2.77
CA ILE A 113 6.18 -1.49 2.43
C ILE A 113 4.88 -1.18 1.68
N PHE A 114 4.09 -0.18 2.09
CA PHE A 114 2.88 0.21 1.35
C PHE A 114 3.18 0.64 -0.08
N VAL A 115 4.20 1.48 -0.28
CA VAL A 115 4.61 1.90 -1.63
C VAL A 115 5.03 0.69 -2.47
N ILE A 116 5.83 -0.22 -1.89
CA ILE A 116 6.25 -1.46 -2.57
C ILE A 116 5.04 -2.32 -2.95
N ILE A 117 4.08 -2.49 -2.04
CA ILE A 117 2.85 -3.25 -2.29
C ILE A 117 2.09 -2.65 -3.48
N ARG A 118 1.93 -1.33 -3.54
CA ARG A 118 1.23 -0.67 -4.65
C ARG A 118 1.93 -0.92 -5.98
N PHE A 119 3.24 -0.75 -6.03
CA PHE A 119 4.02 -1.03 -7.26
C PHE A 119 3.93 -2.50 -7.67
N ALA A 120 4.02 -3.41 -6.72
CA ALA A 120 3.88 -4.84 -6.97
C ALA A 120 2.45 -5.25 -7.36
N SER A 121 1.44 -4.42 -7.07
CA SER A 121 0.04 -4.63 -7.43
C SER A 121 -0.39 -3.88 -8.69
N LEU A 122 0.54 -3.32 -9.47
CA LEU A 122 0.21 -2.60 -10.71
C LEU A 122 -0.22 -3.54 -11.85
N SER A 123 0.24 -4.79 -11.83
CA SER A 123 -0.16 -5.82 -12.79
C SER A 123 -1.59 -6.29 -12.52
N ASN A 124 -2.29 -6.72 -13.57
CA ASN A 124 -3.62 -7.32 -13.41
C ASN A 124 -3.48 -8.76 -12.86
N ALA A 125 -4.41 -9.15 -12.00
CA ALA A 125 -4.65 -10.53 -11.59
C ALA A 125 -5.27 -11.37 -12.72
N PHE A 126 -6.04 -10.74 -13.62
CA PHE A 126 -6.60 -11.36 -14.83
C PHE A 126 -6.77 -10.34 -15.97
N SER A 127 -7.18 -10.79 -17.16
CA SER A 127 -7.28 -9.92 -18.34
C SER A 127 -8.25 -8.76 -18.10
N ASP A 128 -7.86 -7.54 -18.48
CA ASP A 128 -8.74 -6.36 -18.51
C ASP A 128 -9.48 -6.22 -19.85
N THR A 129 -9.17 -7.06 -20.83
CA THR A 129 -9.78 -7.07 -22.17
C THR A 129 -10.82 -8.18 -22.37
N ALA A 130 -10.95 -9.09 -21.42
CA ALA A 130 -11.94 -10.17 -21.49
C ALA A 130 -12.33 -10.66 -20.10
N PHE A 131 -13.61 -11.00 -19.92
CA PHE A 131 -14.07 -11.61 -18.66
C PHE A 131 -13.38 -12.97 -18.44
N PRO A 132 -12.78 -13.21 -17.27
CA PRO A 132 -12.11 -14.48 -16.97
C PRO A 132 -13.09 -15.66 -16.99
N ILE A 133 -12.59 -16.86 -17.29
CA ILE A 133 -13.42 -18.07 -17.44
C ILE A 133 -13.38 -18.95 -16.17
N THR A 134 -12.29 -18.87 -15.41
CA THR A 134 -12.05 -19.69 -14.21
C THR A 134 -11.23 -18.93 -13.16
N CYS A 135 -11.34 -19.36 -11.91
CA CYS A 135 -10.34 -19.08 -10.88
C CYS A 135 -9.22 -20.12 -10.96
N PRO A 136 -7.97 -19.78 -10.59
CA PRO A 136 -6.91 -20.78 -10.43
C PRO A 136 -7.33 -21.86 -9.42
N GLU A 137 -6.89 -23.09 -9.66
CA GLU A 137 -7.19 -24.20 -8.76
C GLU A 137 -6.72 -23.92 -7.32
N ASN A 138 -7.55 -24.26 -6.34
CA ASN A 138 -7.28 -24.06 -4.91
C ASN A 138 -6.94 -22.61 -4.51
N SER A 139 -7.32 -21.63 -5.32
CA SER A 139 -7.04 -20.22 -5.04
C SER A 139 -7.82 -19.73 -3.82
N LYS A 140 -7.13 -19.29 -2.76
CA LYS A 140 -7.77 -18.60 -1.64
C LYS A 140 -7.90 -17.09 -1.86
N LYS A 141 -7.63 -16.61 -3.07
CA LYS A 141 -7.66 -15.18 -3.40
C LYS A 141 -8.54 -14.87 -4.60
N CYS A 142 -9.40 -15.80 -5.00
CA CYS A 142 -10.32 -15.64 -6.12
C CYS A 142 -11.72 -16.02 -5.67
N VAL A 143 -12.69 -15.20 -6.06
CA VAL A 143 -14.11 -15.45 -5.90
C VAL A 143 -14.76 -15.26 -7.25
N ARG A 144 -15.60 -16.21 -7.66
CA ARG A 144 -16.32 -16.16 -8.92
C ARG A 144 -17.75 -16.60 -8.73
N VAL A 145 -18.68 -15.76 -9.18
CA VAL A 145 -20.10 -16.06 -9.28
C VAL A 145 -20.45 -16.11 -10.76
N ALA A 146 -20.68 -17.31 -11.27
CA ALA A 146 -20.88 -17.57 -12.69
C ALA A 146 -21.75 -18.81 -12.92
N GLN A 147 -22.41 -18.92 -14.07
CA GLN A 147 -23.21 -20.11 -14.39
C GLN A 147 -22.35 -21.37 -14.41
N ASN A 148 -21.15 -21.25 -14.95
CA ASN A 148 -20.16 -22.32 -15.02
C ASN A 148 -18.91 -21.92 -14.23
N ASN A 149 -18.26 -22.91 -13.62
CA ASN A 149 -17.02 -22.73 -12.87
C ASN A 149 -17.12 -21.72 -11.70
N SER A 150 -18.28 -21.61 -11.06
CA SER A 150 -18.43 -20.84 -9.81
C SER A 150 -17.40 -21.31 -8.77
N TYR A 151 -16.85 -20.36 -8.02
CA TYR A 151 -15.74 -20.64 -7.11
C TYR A 151 -15.81 -19.76 -5.87
N ARG A 152 -15.82 -20.40 -4.69
CA ARG A 152 -15.80 -19.73 -3.37
C ARG A 152 -16.91 -18.67 -3.20
N ASN A 153 -18.06 -18.90 -3.83
CA ASN A 153 -19.21 -17.98 -3.94
C ASN A 153 -20.20 -18.02 -2.76
N LYS A 154 -20.01 -18.88 -1.75
CA LYS A 154 -20.89 -19.04 -0.57
C LYS A 154 -22.39 -18.88 -0.89
N ASP A 155 -22.85 -19.64 -1.88
CA ASP A 155 -24.23 -19.70 -2.36
C ASP A 155 -24.73 -18.51 -3.22
N LEU A 156 -23.94 -17.46 -3.43
CA LEU A 156 -24.26 -16.43 -4.43
C LEU A 156 -24.44 -17.09 -5.81
N GLN A 157 -25.53 -16.73 -6.49
CA GLN A 157 -25.85 -17.24 -7.82
C GLN A 157 -25.79 -16.11 -8.84
N PRO A 158 -25.40 -16.41 -10.09
CA PRO A 158 -25.55 -15.45 -11.18
C PRO A 158 -27.03 -15.06 -11.32
N MET A 159 -27.29 -13.81 -11.70
CA MET A 159 -28.66 -13.27 -11.79
C MET A 159 -29.05 -12.99 -13.23
N LEU A 160 -30.28 -13.31 -13.60
CA LEU A 160 -30.89 -12.84 -14.84
C LEU A 160 -31.73 -11.61 -14.55
N ILE A 161 -31.47 -10.52 -15.27
CA ILE A 161 -32.13 -9.24 -15.06
C ILE A 161 -32.71 -8.76 -16.38
N SER A 162 -34.01 -8.43 -16.38
CA SER A 162 -34.71 -7.85 -17.53
C SER A 162 -34.23 -6.42 -17.77
N THR A 163 -33.11 -6.26 -18.47
CA THR A 163 -32.55 -4.95 -18.83
C THR A 163 -31.60 -5.11 -20.02
N SER A 164 -31.25 -3.99 -20.64
CA SER A 164 -30.30 -3.94 -21.74
C SER A 164 -28.85 -3.94 -21.23
N LYS A 165 -27.91 -4.40 -22.06
CA LYS A 165 -26.46 -4.39 -21.73
C LYS A 165 -25.98 -3.01 -21.30
N ASN A 166 -26.40 -1.96 -22.02
CA ASN A 166 -26.00 -0.57 -21.75
C ASN A 166 -26.47 -0.09 -20.38
N GLN A 167 -27.71 -0.39 -20.00
CA GLN A 167 -28.22 -0.04 -18.67
C GLN A 167 -27.46 -0.79 -17.57
N MET A 168 -27.09 -2.04 -17.82
CA MET A 168 -26.30 -2.82 -16.85
C MET A 168 -24.86 -2.34 -16.73
N GLN A 169 -24.26 -1.89 -17.83
CA GLN A 169 -22.97 -1.22 -17.81
C GLN A 169 -23.03 0.07 -16.98
N GLU A 170 -23.94 0.99 -17.30
CA GLU A 170 -24.11 2.26 -16.57
C GLU A 170 -24.40 2.03 -15.08
N PHE A 171 -25.22 1.02 -14.77
CA PHE A 171 -25.54 0.64 -13.40
C PHE A 171 -24.31 0.13 -12.64
N THR A 172 -23.48 -0.66 -13.30
CA THR A 172 -22.25 -1.23 -12.72
C THR A 172 -21.18 -0.17 -12.53
N GLU A 173 -20.97 0.69 -13.54
CA GLU A 173 -20.05 1.83 -13.45
C GLU A 173 -20.44 2.76 -12.30
N LYS A 174 -21.74 3.05 -12.16
CA LYS A 174 -22.25 3.84 -11.04
C LYS A 174 -21.99 3.17 -9.68
N TYR A 175 -22.20 1.86 -9.56
CA TYR A 175 -21.86 1.14 -8.32
C TYR A 175 -20.39 1.34 -7.97
N ILE A 176 -19.49 1.18 -8.95
CA ILE A 176 -18.04 1.32 -8.77
C ILE A 176 -17.69 2.75 -8.35
N ASP A 177 -18.27 3.77 -8.99
CA ASP A 177 -18.02 5.17 -8.68
C ASP A 177 -18.51 5.57 -7.27
N ASP A 178 -19.60 4.93 -6.79
CA ASP A 178 -20.12 5.14 -5.44
C ASP A 178 -19.25 4.45 -4.36
N GLN A 179 -18.35 3.52 -4.74
CA GLN A 179 -17.45 2.84 -3.81
C GLN A 179 -16.13 3.59 -3.61
N SER A 180 -15.79 3.85 -2.35
CA SER A 180 -14.50 4.48 -2.01
C SER A 180 -13.33 3.55 -2.34
N GLY A 181 -12.39 4.05 -3.16
CA GLY A 181 -11.18 3.31 -3.52
C GLY A 181 -11.39 2.27 -4.61
N MET A 182 -12.53 2.29 -5.32
CA MET A 182 -12.74 1.57 -6.58
C MET A 182 -12.66 2.51 -7.78
N TRP A 183 -12.28 1.99 -8.94
CA TRP A 183 -12.32 2.73 -10.20
C TRP A 183 -12.46 1.79 -11.40
N VAL A 184 -13.17 2.25 -12.43
CA VAL A 184 -13.25 1.56 -13.72
C VAL A 184 -11.90 1.68 -14.44
N VAL A 185 -11.40 0.57 -14.96
CA VAL A 185 -10.18 0.53 -15.77
C VAL A 185 -10.52 0.28 -17.24
N ASN A 186 -11.49 -0.60 -17.51
CA ASN A 186 -11.99 -0.83 -18.85
C ASN A 186 -13.50 -1.10 -18.81
N SER A 187 -14.23 -0.35 -19.61
CA SER A 187 -15.64 -0.58 -19.91
C SER A 187 -15.96 -0.32 -21.39
N GLU A 188 -14.92 -0.27 -22.24
CA GLU A 188 -15.11 0.08 -23.65
C GLU A 188 -15.81 -1.05 -24.43
N ASN A 189 -16.89 -0.65 -25.09
CA ASN A 189 -17.51 -1.36 -26.21
C ASN A 189 -16.52 -1.37 -27.38
N GLN A 190 -15.62 -2.36 -27.43
CA GLN A 190 -14.73 -2.51 -28.58
C GLN A 190 -15.56 -2.95 -29.78
N ASP A 191 -15.90 -1.97 -30.62
CA ASP A 191 -16.58 -2.08 -31.92
C ASP A 191 -18.03 -2.58 -31.88
N ASP A 192 -18.89 -1.97 -32.70
CA ASP A 192 -20.28 -2.37 -33.00
C ASP A 192 -20.41 -3.83 -33.51
N GLN A 193 -19.30 -4.57 -33.61
CA GLN A 193 -19.22 -5.96 -34.04
C GLN A 193 -18.70 -6.93 -32.97
N ASN A 194 -18.16 -6.43 -31.84
CA ASN A 194 -17.70 -7.26 -30.72
C ASN A 194 -18.42 -6.85 -29.43
N GLU A 195 -19.29 -7.75 -28.99
CA GLU A 195 -20.16 -7.62 -27.83
C GLU A 195 -19.38 -7.68 -26.50
N ASN A 196 -18.60 -6.65 -26.16
CA ASN A 196 -18.02 -6.56 -24.81
C ASN A 196 -19.14 -6.35 -23.79
N CYS A 197 -19.52 -7.41 -23.06
CA CYS A 197 -20.56 -7.34 -22.03
C CYS A 197 -19.98 -7.23 -20.61
N PHE A 198 -18.83 -6.59 -20.40
CA PHE A 198 -18.22 -6.58 -19.07
C PHE A 198 -17.59 -5.25 -18.71
N VAL A 199 -17.57 -4.98 -17.41
CA VAL A 199 -16.80 -3.89 -16.80
C VAL A 199 -15.65 -4.53 -16.02
N PHE A 200 -14.45 -4.04 -16.24
CA PHE A 200 -13.26 -4.36 -15.47
C PHE A 200 -12.86 -3.14 -14.64
N SER A 201 -12.71 -3.39 -13.35
CA SER A 201 -12.44 -2.38 -12.34
C SER A 201 -11.37 -2.87 -11.38
N ARG A 202 -10.83 -1.93 -10.63
CA ARG A 202 -9.89 -2.22 -9.56
C ARG A 202 -10.37 -1.60 -8.27
N TYR A 203 -9.90 -2.14 -7.17
CA TYR A 203 -10.13 -1.57 -5.86
C TYR A 203 -8.92 -1.69 -4.95
N VAL A 204 -8.85 -0.80 -3.97
CA VAL A 204 -7.79 -0.78 -2.95
C VAL A 204 -8.31 -1.28 -1.63
N THR A 205 -7.68 -2.32 -1.05
CA THR A 205 -8.04 -2.78 0.30
C THR A 205 -7.76 -1.69 1.34
N THR A 206 -8.69 -1.47 2.26
CA THR A 206 -8.61 -0.39 3.25
C THR A 206 -7.41 -0.47 4.18
N PHE A 207 -6.94 -1.68 4.51
CA PHE A 207 -5.88 -1.85 5.52
C PHE A 207 -4.46 -1.88 4.93
N TRP A 208 -4.24 -2.70 3.90
CA TRP A 208 -2.92 -2.95 3.35
C TRP A 208 -2.63 -2.16 2.06
N GLY A 209 -3.65 -1.54 1.47
CA GLY A 209 -3.50 -0.84 0.20
C GLY A 209 -3.25 -1.76 -1.00
N PHE A 210 -3.57 -3.06 -0.92
CA PHE A 210 -3.49 -3.97 -2.06
C PHE A 210 -4.46 -3.52 -3.15
N ILE A 211 -3.96 -3.40 -4.37
CA ILE A 211 -4.78 -3.20 -5.56
C ILE A 211 -5.21 -4.58 -6.07
N ASN A 212 -6.51 -4.78 -6.20
CA ASN A 212 -7.12 -6.04 -6.62
C ASN A 212 -8.06 -5.78 -7.79
N ASP A 213 -8.35 -6.84 -8.55
CA ASP A 213 -9.20 -6.76 -9.73
C ASP A 213 -10.63 -7.24 -9.40
N PHE A 214 -11.61 -6.53 -9.93
CA PHE A 214 -13.02 -6.87 -9.86
C PHE A 214 -13.67 -6.66 -11.23
N SER A 215 -14.37 -7.68 -11.72
CA SER A 215 -15.04 -7.60 -13.01
C SER A 215 -16.45 -8.15 -12.92
N VAL A 216 -17.34 -7.52 -13.68
CA VAL A 216 -18.74 -7.87 -13.80
C VAL A 216 -19.03 -8.10 -15.28
N ASP A 217 -19.56 -9.28 -15.61
CA ASP A 217 -20.07 -9.64 -16.94
C ASP A 217 -21.59 -9.62 -16.91
N PHE A 218 -22.22 -9.17 -18.00
CA PHE A 218 -23.66 -8.91 -18.12
C PHE A 218 -24.20 -9.26 -19.53
N CYS A 219 -23.64 -10.27 -20.20
CA CYS A 219 -24.08 -10.66 -21.53
C CYS A 219 -25.57 -11.07 -21.59
N CYS A 220 -26.17 -10.86 -22.76
CA CYS A 220 -27.57 -11.22 -23.00
C CYS A 220 -27.75 -12.74 -23.01
N GLN A 221 -28.75 -13.22 -22.27
CA GLN A 221 -29.24 -14.57 -22.32
C GLN A 221 -30.77 -14.57 -22.23
N ASN A 222 -31.43 -15.14 -23.23
CA ASN A 222 -32.90 -15.24 -23.30
C ASN A 222 -33.62 -13.88 -23.12
N GLY A 223 -33.05 -12.82 -23.69
CA GLY A 223 -33.61 -11.46 -23.62
C GLY A 223 -33.39 -10.71 -22.30
N GLN A 224 -32.56 -11.27 -21.41
CA GLN A 224 -32.19 -10.68 -20.12
C GLN A 224 -30.67 -10.59 -20.00
N SER A 225 -30.14 -9.65 -19.22
CA SER A 225 -28.72 -9.60 -18.89
C SER A 225 -28.39 -10.65 -17.82
N LEU A 226 -27.47 -11.56 -18.13
CA LEU A 226 -26.89 -12.51 -17.18
C LEU A 226 -25.73 -11.86 -16.44
N VAL A 227 -25.92 -11.54 -15.16
CA VAL A 227 -24.89 -10.91 -14.33
C VAL A 227 -24.03 -11.95 -13.63
N GLN A 228 -22.73 -11.90 -13.92
CA GLN A 228 -21.67 -12.74 -13.37
C GLN A 228 -20.54 -11.85 -12.85
N THR A 229 -19.79 -12.32 -11.86
CA THR A 229 -18.68 -11.54 -11.30
C THR A 229 -17.44 -12.39 -11.06
N GLN A 230 -16.27 -11.76 -11.13
CA GLN A 230 -15.03 -12.32 -10.64
C GLN A 230 -14.21 -11.26 -9.90
N CYS A 231 -13.73 -11.61 -8.72
CA CYS A 231 -12.92 -10.76 -7.87
C CYS A 231 -11.65 -11.52 -7.46
N MET A 232 -10.47 -10.95 -7.72
CA MET A 232 -9.20 -11.62 -7.48
C MET A 232 -8.10 -10.69 -7.01
N SER A 233 -7.34 -11.14 -6.01
CA SER A 233 -6.19 -10.37 -5.51
C SER A 233 -4.95 -10.58 -6.38
N VAL A 234 -4.28 -9.48 -6.72
CA VAL A 234 -3.03 -9.51 -7.50
C VAL A 234 -1.94 -10.19 -6.68
N LEU A 235 -1.74 -9.70 -5.46
CA LEU A 235 -0.74 -10.20 -4.52
C LEU A 235 -1.34 -11.07 -3.42
N GLY A 236 -0.47 -11.77 -2.71
CA GLY A 236 -0.84 -12.64 -1.60
C GLY A 236 -1.26 -14.04 -2.02
N SER A 237 -1.41 -14.90 -1.03
CA SER A 237 -1.92 -16.28 -1.16
C SER A 237 -3.37 -16.42 -0.71
N ASP A 238 -3.90 -15.44 0.02
CA ASP A 238 -5.24 -15.40 0.62
C ASP A 238 -5.74 -13.95 0.60
N ASP A 239 -7.05 -13.78 0.45
CA ASP A 239 -7.72 -12.47 0.46
C ASP A 239 -8.42 -12.17 1.80
N PHE A 240 -8.39 -13.09 2.76
CA PHE A 240 -9.10 -12.97 4.04
C PHE A 240 -10.61 -12.70 3.88
N ASN A 241 -11.22 -13.25 2.83
CA ASN A 241 -12.60 -13.02 2.40
C ASN A 241 -12.92 -11.63 1.81
N VAL A 242 -11.97 -10.71 1.69
CA VAL A 242 -12.25 -9.37 1.16
C VAL A 242 -12.87 -9.41 -0.24
N ASN A 243 -12.44 -10.34 -1.11
CA ASN A 243 -13.00 -10.45 -2.46
C ASN A 243 -14.43 -11.01 -2.43
N TYR A 244 -14.73 -11.86 -1.44
CA TYR A 244 -16.10 -12.34 -1.24
C TYR A 244 -17.00 -11.21 -0.77
N ASP A 245 -16.55 -10.42 0.21
CA ASP A 245 -17.36 -9.34 0.79
C ASP A 245 -17.71 -8.29 -0.26
N ILE A 246 -16.78 -7.94 -1.15
CA ILE A 246 -17.04 -7.02 -2.28
C ILE A 246 -18.02 -7.63 -3.28
N THR A 247 -17.84 -8.90 -3.61
CA THR A 247 -18.76 -9.60 -4.53
C THR A 247 -20.17 -9.65 -3.95
N GLU A 248 -20.30 -10.01 -2.67
CA GLU A 248 -21.57 -10.07 -1.96
C GLU A 248 -22.23 -8.68 -1.87
N ASP A 249 -21.45 -7.63 -1.60
CA ASP A 249 -21.94 -6.26 -1.56
C ASP A 249 -22.52 -5.83 -2.92
N PHE A 250 -21.83 -6.14 -4.02
CA PHE A 250 -22.36 -5.88 -5.37
C PHE A 250 -23.69 -6.62 -5.62
N TYR A 251 -23.78 -7.91 -5.27
CA TYR A 251 -25.02 -8.66 -5.43
C TYR A 251 -26.17 -8.13 -4.55
N LYS A 252 -25.86 -7.65 -3.33
CA LYS A 252 -26.83 -6.97 -2.47
C LYS A 252 -27.30 -5.64 -3.08
N TYR A 253 -26.37 -4.87 -3.64
CA TYR A 253 -26.67 -3.62 -4.34
C TYR A 253 -27.57 -3.88 -5.56
N LEU A 254 -27.26 -4.92 -6.33
CA LEU A 254 -28.04 -5.35 -7.49
C LEU A 254 -29.46 -5.77 -7.08
N GLU A 255 -29.60 -6.65 -6.10
CA GLU A 255 -30.89 -7.15 -5.61
C GLU A 255 -31.78 -6.01 -5.08
N LYS A 256 -31.19 -5.05 -4.36
CA LYS A 256 -31.90 -3.90 -3.81
C LYS A 256 -32.41 -2.93 -4.89
N ASN A 257 -31.65 -2.76 -5.98
CA ASN A 257 -31.92 -1.73 -6.97
C ASN A 257 -32.41 -2.27 -8.33
N LYS A 258 -32.55 -3.59 -8.50
CA LYS A 258 -33.00 -4.18 -9.78
C LYS A 258 -34.34 -3.65 -10.31
N GLY A 259 -35.23 -3.18 -9.43
CA GLY A 259 -36.50 -2.55 -9.83
C GLY A 259 -36.36 -1.15 -10.44
N GLN A 260 -35.15 -0.55 -10.42
CA GLN A 260 -34.85 0.72 -11.09
C GLN A 260 -34.34 0.53 -12.51
N LEU A 261 -33.94 -0.70 -12.86
CA LEU A 261 -33.56 -1.06 -14.23
C LEU A 261 -34.82 -1.20 -15.04
N LYS A 262 -34.84 -0.62 -16.25
CA LYS A 262 -36.03 -0.70 -17.09
C LYS A 262 -36.10 -2.10 -17.69
N ASP A 263 -37.33 -2.62 -17.80
CA ASP A 263 -37.64 -3.81 -18.59
C ASP A 263 -37.41 -3.53 -20.08
N GLU A 264 -36.14 -3.49 -20.46
CA GLU A 264 -35.67 -3.45 -21.82
C GLU A 264 -35.10 -4.82 -22.15
N THR A 265 -35.49 -5.37 -23.30
CA THR A 265 -34.93 -6.62 -23.75
C THR A 265 -33.50 -6.39 -24.21
N CYS A 266 -32.63 -7.20 -23.63
CA CYS A 266 -31.44 -7.70 -24.30
C CYS A 266 -31.88 -8.52 -25.54
#